data_AF-A0A0G4M1C7-F1
#
_entry.id   AF-A0A0G4M1C7-F1
#
_cell.length_a   1.000
_cell.length_b   1.000
_cell.length_c   1.000
_cell.angle_alpha   90.00
_cell.angle_beta   90.00
_cell.angle_gamma   90.00
#
_symmetry.space_group_name_H-M   'P 1'
#
loop_
_entity.id
_entity.type
_entity.pdbx_description
1 polymer ?
#
loop_
_entity_poly.entity_id
_entity_poly.type
_entity_poly.pdbx_seq_one_letter_code
_entity_poly.pdbx_strand_id
1 'polypeptide(L)'
;MPPTIEILGQGPITIESALNEEKNLINWASYGPATNNLYQEIWEQRDSVAALVKHHMALRRQDKCIVLPPHNWIRGSFNVCIFVEVNSSGVRRKVVFRCPLPHKLAEARYPGSIDEKSSCEAGAYVWVEENCPEIRSPHLFGFGFMDGRHFTHSKYAPFFSRTWRQLWRFIYKFFRLPLLSHYVWNPPRHQVRSAYMVLEYLGHETGQPLSDTFDTYRENGTQRQRLFRGISRILLSLARIP
;
A
#
# COMPACT_ATOMS: atom_id res chain seq x y z
N MET A 1 -12.01 -41.68 -6.06
CA MET A 1 -12.37 -40.35 -5.50
C MET A 1 -12.69 -39.42 -6.66
N PRO A 2 -13.71 -38.57 -6.58
CA PRO A 2 -14.03 -37.63 -7.66
C PRO A 2 -12.87 -36.63 -7.85
N PRO A 3 -12.62 -36.15 -9.08
CA PRO A 3 -11.60 -35.14 -9.33
C PRO A 3 -11.97 -33.83 -8.62
N THR A 4 -10.99 -33.25 -7.92
CA THR A 4 -11.14 -32.00 -7.17
C THR A 4 -10.15 -30.94 -7.67
N ILE A 5 -10.54 -29.68 -7.54
CA ILE A 5 -9.68 -28.53 -7.84
C ILE A 5 -9.33 -27.85 -6.52
N GLU A 6 -8.05 -27.59 -6.30
CA GLU A 6 -7.57 -26.81 -5.17
C GLU A 6 -7.79 -25.32 -5.41
N ILE A 7 -8.30 -24.64 -4.40
CA ILE A 7 -8.67 -23.23 -4.49
C ILE A 7 -7.97 -22.45 -3.38
N LEU A 8 -7.44 -21.28 -3.73
CA LEU A 8 -6.70 -20.45 -2.80
C LEU A 8 -7.59 -19.93 -1.66
N GLY A 9 -7.40 -20.49 -0.46
CA GLY A 9 -8.16 -20.09 0.74
C GLY A 9 -9.48 -20.85 0.94
N GLN A 10 -9.76 -21.86 0.11
CA GLN A 10 -10.89 -22.78 0.29
C GLN A 10 -10.37 -24.22 0.18
N GLY A 11 -11.06 -25.18 0.81
CA GLY A 11 -10.74 -26.59 0.62
C GLY A 11 -10.93 -27.05 -0.84
N PRO A 12 -10.50 -28.27 -1.18
CA PRO A 12 -10.70 -28.83 -2.52
C PRO A 12 -12.21 -28.88 -2.87
N ILE A 13 -12.56 -28.43 -4.07
CA ILE A 13 -13.96 -28.39 -4.56
C ILE A 13 -14.15 -29.44 -5.66
N THR A 14 -15.28 -30.14 -5.63
CA THR A 14 -15.70 -31.09 -6.68
C THR A 14 -16.37 -30.37 -7.84
N ILE A 15 -16.39 -30.99 -9.02
CA ILE A 15 -17.04 -30.42 -10.22
C ILE A 15 -18.53 -30.11 -9.98
N GLU A 16 -19.25 -30.97 -9.27
CA GLU A 16 -20.68 -30.77 -8.98
C GLU A 16 -20.92 -29.54 -8.11
N SER A 17 -20.08 -29.32 -7.09
CA SER A 17 -20.13 -28.11 -6.28
C SER A 17 -19.70 -26.87 -7.06
N ALA A 18 -18.75 -27.04 -7.99
CA ALA A 18 -18.25 -25.97 -8.83
C ALA A 18 -19.32 -25.42 -9.81
N LEU A 19 -20.19 -26.28 -10.33
CA LEU A 19 -21.27 -25.88 -11.24
C LEU A 19 -22.36 -25.04 -10.57
N ASN A 20 -22.48 -25.12 -9.23
CA ASN A 20 -23.43 -24.34 -8.45
C ASN A 20 -22.88 -22.99 -7.96
N GLU A 21 -21.59 -22.71 -8.20
CA GLU A 21 -20.94 -21.45 -7.83
C GLU A 21 -21.00 -20.45 -8.99
N GLU A 22 -21.38 -19.20 -8.71
CA GLU A 22 -21.40 -18.12 -9.72
C GLU A 22 -19.99 -17.65 -10.14
N LYS A 23 -18.96 -18.05 -9.39
CA LYS A 23 -17.58 -17.61 -9.60
C LYS A 23 -16.88 -18.41 -10.69
N ASN A 24 -15.99 -17.75 -11.42
CA ASN A 24 -15.08 -18.44 -12.34
C ASN A 24 -13.99 -19.18 -11.54
N LEU A 25 -14.28 -20.42 -11.13
CA LEU A 25 -13.40 -21.23 -10.29
C LEU A 25 -12.10 -21.65 -11.01
N ILE A 26 -12.11 -21.75 -12.34
CA ILE A 26 -10.90 -22.02 -13.13
C ILE A 26 -9.89 -20.88 -12.96
N ASN A 27 -10.37 -19.63 -13.13
CA ASN A 27 -9.55 -18.46 -12.90
C ASN A 27 -9.09 -18.39 -11.43
N TRP A 28 -9.98 -18.73 -10.49
CA TRP A 28 -9.67 -18.71 -9.07
C TRP A 28 -8.61 -19.75 -8.66
N ALA A 29 -8.64 -20.95 -9.24
CA ALA A 29 -7.62 -21.98 -9.05
C ALA A 29 -6.24 -21.51 -9.53
N SER A 30 -6.19 -20.73 -10.62
CA SER A 30 -4.93 -20.17 -11.14
C SER A 30 -4.26 -19.17 -10.19
N TYR A 31 -5.02 -18.58 -9.25
CA TYR A 31 -4.49 -17.56 -8.34
C TYR A 31 -3.49 -18.13 -7.33
N GLY A 32 -3.61 -19.41 -6.94
CA GLY A 32 -2.69 -20.04 -5.99
C GLY A 32 -1.25 -20.06 -6.51
N PRO A 33 -1.00 -20.76 -7.63
CA PRO A 33 0.33 -20.77 -8.27
C PRO A 33 0.84 -19.37 -8.61
N ALA A 34 0.00 -18.50 -9.16
CA ALA A 34 0.38 -17.14 -9.50
C ALA A 34 0.79 -16.29 -8.28
N THR A 35 0.14 -16.49 -7.13
CA THR A 35 0.52 -15.84 -5.87
C THR A 35 1.86 -16.36 -5.36
N ASN A 36 2.08 -17.68 -5.40
CA ASN A 36 3.32 -18.29 -4.95
C ASN A 36 4.52 -17.82 -5.78
N ASN A 37 4.37 -17.76 -7.10
CA ASN A 37 5.40 -17.24 -8.00
C ASN A 37 5.75 -15.79 -7.68
N LEU A 38 4.73 -14.93 -7.49
CA LEU A 38 4.96 -13.54 -7.09
C LEU A 38 5.69 -13.44 -5.74
N TYR A 39 5.35 -14.31 -4.78
CA TYR A 39 6.00 -14.31 -3.46
C TYR A 39 7.48 -14.68 -3.58
N GLN A 40 7.79 -15.68 -4.41
CA GLN A 40 9.17 -16.07 -4.71
C GLN A 40 9.94 -14.93 -5.39
N GLU A 41 9.36 -14.31 -6.43
CA GLU A 41 9.99 -13.18 -7.14
C GLU A 41 10.31 -12.00 -6.20
N ILE A 42 9.35 -11.63 -5.34
CA ILE A 42 9.56 -10.55 -4.36
C ILE A 42 10.63 -10.95 -3.33
N TRP A 43 10.65 -12.21 -2.89
CA TRP A 43 11.61 -12.71 -1.92
C TRP A 43 13.04 -12.78 -2.48
N GLU A 44 13.18 -13.14 -3.76
CA GLU A 44 14.44 -13.08 -4.49
C GLU A 44 14.93 -11.63 -4.62
N GLN A 45 14.00 -10.69 -4.81
CA GLN A 45 14.29 -9.24 -4.90
C GLN A 45 14.28 -8.51 -3.55
N ARG A 46 14.32 -9.23 -2.41
CA ARG A 46 14.21 -8.62 -1.08
C ARG A 46 15.28 -7.54 -0.81
N ASP A 47 16.48 -7.69 -1.35
CA ASP A 47 17.56 -6.70 -1.19
C ASP A 47 17.24 -5.41 -1.96
N SER A 48 16.62 -5.52 -3.14
CA SER A 48 16.08 -4.37 -3.87
C SER A 48 14.94 -3.72 -3.12
N VAL A 49 14.02 -4.49 -2.54
CA VAL A 49 12.93 -3.97 -1.70
C VAL A 49 13.49 -3.20 -0.49
N ALA A 50 14.47 -3.77 0.22
CA ALA A 50 15.15 -3.10 1.33
C ALA A 50 15.83 -1.80 0.90
N ALA A 51 16.50 -1.81 -0.25
CA ALA A 51 17.16 -0.63 -0.82
C ALA A 51 16.15 0.47 -1.22
N LEU A 52 15.00 0.09 -1.78
CA LEU A 52 13.92 1.01 -2.12
C LEU A 52 13.32 1.68 -0.88
N VAL A 53 13.03 0.90 0.16
CA VAL A 53 12.58 1.46 1.45
C VAL A 53 13.61 2.43 2.01
N LYS A 54 14.89 2.04 1.98
CA LYS A 54 16.01 2.89 2.42
C LYS A 54 16.08 4.21 1.66
N HIS A 55 15.88 4.16 0.35
CA HIS A 55 15.87 5.31 -0.56
C HIS A 55 14.70 6.27 -0.26
N HIS A 56 13.47 5.75 -0.21
CA HIS A 56 12.28 6.58 0.02
C HIS A 56 12.21 7.22 1.40
N MET A 57 12.88 6.62 2.39
CA MET A 57 12.95 7.15 3.75
C MET A 57 14.20 8.00 4.03
N ALA A 58 15.05 8.24 3.01
CA ALA A 58 16.31 8.98 3.14
C ALA A 58 17.23 8.49 4.28
N LEU A 59 17.30 7.17 4.46
CA LEU A 59 18.09 6.58 5.53
C LEU A 59 19.59 6.63 5.22
N ARG A 60 20.42 6.66 6.26
CA ARG A 60 21.87 6.73 6.14
C ARG A 60 22.45 5.39 5.68
N ARG A 61 23.67 5.40 5.15
CA ARG A 61 24.36 4.17 4.72
C ARG A 61 24.46 3.11 5.84
N GLN A 62 24.70 3.54 7.07
CA GLN A 62 24.78 2.68 8.25
C GLN A 62 23.43 2.10 8.73
N ASP A 63 22.31 2.69 8.31
CA ASP A 63 20.98 2.23 8.71
C ASP A 63 20.66 0.91 7.99
N LYS A 64 20.04 -0.01 8.72
CA LYS A 64 19.73 -1.35 8.23
C LYS A 64 18.24 -1.45 7.91
N CYS A 65 17.93 -2.00 6.73
CA CYS A 65 16.58 -2.35 6.32
C CYS A 65 16.55 -3.87 6.09
N ILE A 66 15.64 -4.57 6.76
CA ILE A 66 15.52 -6.03 6.68
C ILE A 66 14.09 -6.34 6.27
N VAL A 67 13.92 -7.01 5.14
CA VAL A 67 12.62 -7.52 4.71
C VAL A 67 12.28 -8.74 5.56
N LEU A 68 11.11 -8.73 6.19
CA LEU A 68 10.63 -9.86 6.97
C LEU A 68 10.25 -11.03 6.05
N PRO A 69 10.40 -12.27 6.51
CA PRO A 69 10.10 -13.47 5.72
C PRO A 69 8.62 -13.56 5.29
N PRO A 70 8.31 -14.32 4.22
CA PRO A 70 6.96 -14.36 3.63
C PRO A 70 5.83 -14.79 4.56
N HIS A 71 6.12 -15.58 5.59
CA HIS A 71 5.12 -15.98 6.59
C HIS A 71 4.59 -14.80 7.42
N ASN A 72 5.31 -13.69 7.47
CA ASN A 72 4.87 -12.47 8.13
C ASN A 72 4.05 -11.57 7.21
N TRP A 73 3.98 -11.84 5.90
CA TRP A 73 3.32 -10.94 4.95
C TRP A 73 1.81 -11.05 5.07
N ILE A 74 1.13 -9.92 4.90
CA ILE A 74 -0.34 -9.88 4.91
C ILE A 74 -0.81 -9.79 3.47
N ARG A 75 -1.60 -10.78 3.05
CA ARG A 75 -2.24 -10.80 1.73
C ARG A 75 -3.65 -10.26 1.82
N GLY A 76 -3.89 -9.11 1.20
CA GLY A 76 -5.24 -8.62 0.93
C GLY A 76 -5.83 -9.22 -0.36
N SER A 77 -7.00 -8.73 -0.74
CA SER A 77 -7.66 -9.19 -1.97
C SER A 77 -6.87 -8.85 -3.23
N PHE A 78 -6.27 -7.66 -3.32
CA PHE A 78 -5.59 -7.16 -4.52
C PHE A 78 -4.13 -6.77 -4.31
N ASN A 79 -3.64 -6.85 -3.07
CA ASN A 79 -2.30 -6.42 -2.72
C ASN A 79 -1.69 -7.38 -1.70
N VAL A 80 -0.37 -7.46 -1.69
CA VAL A 80 0.43 -8.06 -0.62
C VAL A 80 1.18 -6.95 0.11
N CYS A 81 1.14 -7.01 1.44
CA CYS A 81 1.88 -6.13 2.33
C CYS A 81 3.09 -6.88 2.87
N ILE A 82 4.27 -6.46 2.41
CA ILE A 82 5.57 -6.96 2.85
C ILE A 82 6.07 -6.07 3.97
N PHE A 83 6.38 -6.65 5.11
CA PHE A 83 6.92 -5.88 6.23
C PHE A 83 8.44 -5.72 6.11
N VAL A 84 8.90 -4.51 6.34
CA VAL A 84 10.33 -4.17 6.35
C VAL A 84 10.66 -3.53 7.69
N GLU A 85 11.61 -4.14 8.41
CA GLU A 85 12.16 -3.58 9.63
C GLU A 85 13.29 -2.61 9.30
N VAL A 86 13.14 -1.40 9.78
CA VAL A 86 14.12 -0.32 9.62
C VAL A 86 14.73 -0.02 10.97
N ASN A 87 16.05 -0.19 11.07
CA ASN A 87 16.84 0.21 12.21
C ASN A 87 17.67 1.46 11.84
N SER A 88 17.29 2.61 12.37
CA SER A 88 17.98 3.88 12.15
C SER A 88 18.29 4.53 13.48
N SER A 89 19.57 4.85 13.72
CA SER A 89 20.05 5.54 14.93
C SER A 89 19.57 4.89 16.24
N GLY A 90 19.47 3.56 16.29
CA GLY A 90 19.02 2.80 17.47
C GLY A 90 17.50 2.64 17.62
N VAL A 91 16.71 3.32 16.78
CA VAL A 91 15.24 3.17 16.77
C VAL A 91 14.85 2.14 15.71
N ARG A 92 14.15 1.08 16.16
CA ARG A 92 13.54 0.09 15.28
C ARG A 92 12.10 0.49 14.98
N ARG A 93 11.77 0.54 13.70
CA ARG A 93 10.40 0.79 13.21
C ARG A 93 10.06 -0.18 12.09
N LYS A 94 8.79 -0.52 11.96
CA LYS A 94 8.28 -1.32 10.85
C LYS A 94 7.70 -0.40 9.77
N VAL A 95 7.80 -0.85 8.53
CA VAL A 95 7.31 -0.16 7.34
C VAL A 95 6.61 -1.19 6.47
N VAL A 96 5.57 -0.76 5.75
CA VAL A 96 4.82 -1.62 4.84
C VAL A 96 5.25 -1.30 3.42
N PHE A 97 5.82 -2.30 2.75
CA PHE A 97 6.04 -2.29 1.31
C PHE A 97 4.88 -3.02 0.64
N ARG A 98 3.96 -2.28 0.03
CA ARG A 98 2.74 -2.81 -0.55
C ARG A 98 2.92 -3.00 -2.06
N CYS A 99 2.67 -4.22 -2.54
CA CYS A 99 2.67 -4.56 -3.96
C CYS A 99 1.28 -5.01 -4.41
N PRO A 100 0.80 -4.58 -5.58
CA PRO A 100 -0.41 -5.13 -6.18
C PRO A 100 -0.18 -6.57 -6.66
N LEU A 101 -1.27 -7.33 -6.80
CA LEU A 101 -1.27 -8.70 -7.30
C LEU A 101 -1.62 -8.70 -8.80
N PRO A 102 -0.66 -8.88 -9.73
CA PRO A 102 -0.88 -8.75 -11.18
C PRO A 102 -2.01 -9.64 -11.71
N HIS A 103 -2.02 -10.90 -11.28
CA HIS A 103 -2.97 -11.91 -11.72
C HIS A 103 -4.42 -11.61 -11.29
N LYS A 104 -4.63 -10.74 -10.30
CA LYS A 104 -5.97 -10.30 -9.87
C LYS A 104 -6.43 -8.98 -10.50
N LEU A 105 -5.55 -8.33 -11.25
CA LEU A 105 -5.83 -7.10 -11.98
C LEU A 105 -5.86 -7.33 -13.49
N ALA A 106 -5.83 -8.60 -13.92
CA ALA A 106 -5.79 -8.98 -15.32
C ALA A 106 -4.67 -8.30 -16.11
N GLU A 107 -3.54 -7.98 -15.46
CA GLU A 107 -2.39 -7.27 -16.07
C GLU A 107 -1.90 -7.98 -17.34
N ALA A 108 -1.89 -9.32 -17.33
CA ALA A 108 -1.50 -10.12 -18.49
C ALA A 108 -2.40 -9.92 -19.73
N ARG A 109 -3.66 -9.52 -19.53
CA ARG A 109 -4.63 -9.24 -20.59
C ARG A 109 -4.71 -7.75 -20.93
N TYR A 110 -4.56 -6.90 -19.92
CA TYR A 110 -4.63 -5.45 -20.02
C TYR A 110 -3.40 -4.81 -19.35
N PRO A 111 -2.27 -4.72 -20.06
CA PRO A 111 -1.07 -4.11 -19.52
C PRO A 111 -1.32 -2.68 -19.06
N GLY A 112 -0.83 -2.33 -17.86
CA GLY A 112 -1.02 -1.02 -17.23
C GLY A 112 -2.15 -0.95 -16.21
N SER A 113 -2.94 -2.01 -16.01
CA SER A 113 -4.00 -2.03 -15.00
C SER A 113 -3.45 -1.93 -13.56
N ILE A 114 -2.25 -2.47 -13.34
CA ILE A 114 -1.50 -2.31 -12.10
C ILE A 114 -1.14 -0.85 -11.84
N ASP A 115 -0.59 -0.17 -12.86
CA ASP A 115 -0.14 1.21 -12.74
C ASP A 115 -1.33 2.15 -12.59
N GLU A 116 -2.43 1.90 -13.31
CA GLU A 116 -3.70 2.61 -13.13
C GLU A 116 -4.19 2.48 -11.68
N LYS A 117 -4.32 1.24 -11.16
CA LYS A 117 -4.71 1.01 -9.77
C LYS A 117 -3.80 1.74 -8.79
N SER A 118 -2.49 1.59 -8.97
CA SER A 118 -1.49 2.17 -8.07
C SER A 118 -1.51 3.69 -8.13
N SER A 119 -1.75 4.29 -9.30
CA SER A 119 -1.85 5.73 -9.49
C SER A 119 -3.10 6.31 -8.81
N CYS A 120 -4.24 5.63 -8.92
CA CYS A 120 -5.48 6.01 -8.24
C CYS A 120 -5.32 5.97 -6.72
N GLU A 121 -4.72 4.91 -6.18
CA GLU A 121 -4.49 4.79 -4.74
C GLU A 121 -3.46 5.82 -4.24
N ALA A 122 -2.34 6.02 -4.96
CA ALA A 122 -1.35 7.04 -4.60
C ALA A 122 -1.97 8.45 -4.65
N GLY A 123 -2.75 8.75 -5.69
CA GLY A 123 -3.47 10.01 -5.84
C GLY A 123 -4.44 10.27 -4.69
N ALA A 124 -5.19 9.24 -4.25
CA ALA A 124 -6.07 9.34 -3.10
C ALA A 124 -5.31 9.63 -1.79
N TYR A 125 -4.17 8.96 -1.55
CA TYR A 125 -3.31 9.27 -0.39
C TYR A 125 -2.82 10.71 -0.42
N VAL A 126 -2.28 11.17 -1.56
CA VAL A 126 -1.80 12.55 -1.72
C VAL A 126 -2.93 13.55 -1.48
N TRP A 127 -4.11 13.29 -2.04
CA TRP A 127 -5.25 14.18 -1.91
C TRP A 127 -5.72 14.28 -0.45
N VAL A 128 -5.87 13.14 0.26
CA VAL A 128 -6.29 13.12 1.66
C VAL A 128 -5.25 13.80 2.56
N GLU A 129 -3.96 13.55 2.33
CA GLU A 129 -2.85 14.17 3.07
C GLU A 129 -2.85 15.70 2.94
N GLU A 130 -3.16 16.23 1.75
CA GLU A 130 -3.16 17.68 1.49
C GLU A 130 -4.45 18.37 1.94
N ASN A 131 -5.61 17.71 1.82
CA ASN A 131 -6.92 18.34 1.98
C ASN A 131 -7.62 18.01 3.30
N CYS A 132 -7.28 16.89 3.94
CA CYS A 132 -7.92 16.41 5.15
C CYS A 132 -6.89 16.05 6.24
N PRO A 133 -6.07 17.02 6.72
CA PRO A 133 -5.04 16.77 7.73
C PRO A 133 -5.59 16.26 9.08
N GLU A 134 -6.88 16.44 9.33
CA GLU A 134 -7.58 15.91 10.50
C GLU A 134 -7.82 14.39 10.44
N ILE A 135 -7.77 13.79 9.24
CA ILE A 135 -7.90 12.35 9.06
C ILE A 135 -6.51 11.75 9.18
N ARG A 136 -6.33 10.87 10.18
CA ARG A 136 -5.07 10.14 10.33
C ARG A 136 -4.97 9.02 9.29
N SER A 137 -4.41 9.34 8.13
CA SER A 137 -4.02 8.35 7.11
C SER A 137 -2.57 7.89 7.33
N PRO A 138 -2.21 6.62 6.99
CA PRO A 138 -0.82 6.17 6.98
C PRO A 138 0.06 7.07 6.12
N HIS A 139 1.23 7.44 6.61
CA HIS A 139 2.16 8.27 5.84
C HIS A 139 2.70 7.48 4.63
N LEU A 140 2.56 8.03 3.42
CA LEU A 140 3.13 7.49 2.18
C LEU A 140 4.54 8.07 1.98
N PHE A 141 5.56 7.25 2.16
CA PHE A 141 6.97 7.68 2.00
C PHE A 141 7.33 7.84 0.52
N GLY A 142 6.80 6.97 -0.32
CA GLY A 142 7.03 6.98 -1.76
C GLY A 142 6.36 5.80 -2.45
N PHE A 143 6.36 5.83 -3.78
CA PHE A 143 5.77 4.80 -4.62
C PHE A 143 6.51 4.71 -5.94
N GLY A 144 6.37 3.58 -6.62
CA GLY A 144 6.96 3.33 -7.93
C GLY A 144 5.99 2.59 -8.85
N PHE A 145 6.12 2.88 -10.14
CA PHE A 145 5.35 2.27 -11.22
C PHE A 145 6.20 1.26 -12.02
N MET A 146 5.54 0.45 -12.83
CA MET A 146 6.20 -0.55 -13.68
C MET A 146 7.09 0.09 -14.76
N ASP A 147 6.78 1.33 -15.16
CA ASP A 147 7.55 2.11 -16.14
C ASP A 147 8.87 2.70 -15.62
N GLY A 148 9.23 2.42 -14.35
CA GLY A 148 10.46 2.93 -13.73
C GLY A 148 10.35 4.38 -13.25
N ARG A 149 9.15 4.98 -13.23
CA ARG A 149 8.93 6.25 -12.53
C ARG A 149 8.76 5.98 -11.04
N HIS A 150 9.58 6.66 -10.25
CA HIS A 150 9.56 6.57 -8.80
C HIS A 150 9.40 7.95 -8.19
N PHE A 151 8.52 8.04 -7.20
CA PHE A 151 8.19 9.27 -6.52
C PHE A 151 8.45 9.11 -5.03
N THR A 152 9.11 10.11 -4.44
CA THR A 152 9.38 10.17 -3.00
C THR A 152 8.75 11.41 -2.42
N HIS A 153 8.25 11.31 -1.19
CA HIS A 153 7.76 12.47 -0.49
C HIS A 153 8.88 13.51 -0.28
N SER A 154 8.61 14.78 -0.61
CA SER A 154 9.59 15.89 -0.61
C SER A 154 10.36 16.08 0.70
N LYS A 155 9.77 15.67 1.83
CA LYS A 155 10.43 15.65 3.15
C LYS A 155 11.72 14.81 3.17
N TYR A 156 11.76 13.74 2.39
CA TYR A 156 12.90 12.80 2.29
C TYR A 156 13.74 13.05 1.03
N ALA A 157 13.43 14.08 0.25
CA ALA A 157 14.24 14.43 -0.92
C ALA A 157 15.52 15.21 -0.50
N PRO A 158 16.55 15.25 -1.37
CA PRO A 158 17.71 16.11 -1.17
C PRO A 158 17.31 17.57 -0.93
N PHE A 159 18.12 18.30 -0.16
CA PHE A 159 17.80 19.67 0.28
C PHE A 159 17.43 20.61 -0.87
N PHE A 160 18.17 20.55 -1.99
CA PHE A 160 17.89 21.36 -3.17
C PHE A 160 16.55 21.02 -3.80
N SER A 161 16.25 19.74 -4.03
CA SER A 161 14.96 19.30 -4.59
C SER A 161 13.79 19.68 -3.67
N ARG A 162 13.97 19.59 -2.35
CA ARG A 162 12.97 19.97 -1.35
C ARG A 162 12.68 21.46 -1.36
N THR A 163 13.73 22.29 -1.29
CA THR A 163 13.59 23.77 -1.27
C THR A 163 13.03 24.29 -2.59
N TRP A 164 13.51 23.75 -3.71
CA TRP A 164 13.00 24.06 -5.05
C TRP A 164 11.52 23.70 -5.20
N ARG A 165 11.11 22.49 -4.77
CA ARG A 165 9.69 22.08 -4.80
C ARG A 165 8.81 22.98 -3.94
N GLN A 166 9.29 23.38 -2.76
CA GLN A 166 8.54 24.28 -1.87
C GLN A 166 8.38 25.68 -2.49
N LEU A 167 9.44 26.20 -3.12
CA LEU A 167 9.40 27.48 -3.84
C LEU A 167 8.36 27.44 -4.97
N TRP A 168 8.39 26.41 -5.81
CA TRP A 168 7.42 26.26 -6.90
C TRP A 168 5.99 26.11 -6.40
N ARG A 169 5.76 25.36 -5.32
CA ARG A 169 4.44 25.29 -4.69
C ARG A 169 3.97 26.66 -4.21
N PHE A 170 4.86 27.47 -3.63
CA PHE A 170 4.52 28.83 -3.20
C PHE A 170 4.17 29.72 -4.39
N ILE A 171 4.95 29.66 -5.48
CA ILE A 171 4.69 30.36 -6.73
C ILE A 171 3.32 29.96 -7.30
N TYR A 172 3.05 28.66 -7.44
CA TYR A 172 1.78 28.16 -7.96
C TYR A 172 0.59 28.58 -7.10
N LYS A 173 0.74 28.53 -5.78
CA LYS A 173 -0.28 29.01 -4.84
C LYS A 173 -0.52 30.52 -5.00
N PHE A 174 0.54 31.31 -5.19
CA PHE A 174 0.47 32.74 -5.42
C PHE A 174 -0.27 33.07 -6.74
N PHE A 175 0.01 32.33 -7.80
CA PHE A 175 -0.66 32.47 -9.10
C PHE A 175 -2.00 31.74 -9.22
N ARG A 176 -2.51 31.13 -8.14
CA ARG A 176 -3.76 30.32 -8.12
C ARG A 176 -3.79 29.20 -9.16
N LEU A 177 -2.63 28.65 -9.49
CA LEU A 177 -2.47 27.48 -10.36
C LEU A 177 -2.72 26.18 -9.58
N PRO A 178 -2.94 25.03 -10.27
CA PRO A 178 -3.13 23.74 -9.62
C PRO A 178 -1.98 23.39 -8.68
N LEU A 179 -2.28 23.01 -7.45
CA LEU A 179 -1.27 22.74 -6.44
C LEU A 179 -0.38 21.54 -6.87
N LEU A 180 0.92 21.78 -6.95
CA LEU A 180 1.89 20.71 -7.20
C LEU A 180 1.97 19.79 -5.97
N SER A 181 1.90 18.47 -6.16
CA SER A 181 1.92 17.49 -5.05
C SER A 181 3.17 17.60 -4.17
N HIS A 182 3.19 16.97 -3.00
CA HIS A 182 4.40 16.88 -2.18
C HIS A 182 5.41 15.85 -2.67
N TYR A 183 5.11 15.11 -3.75
CA TYR A 183 5.92 14.00 -4.23
C TYR A 183 6.79 14.43 -5.42
N VAL A 184 8.08 14.18 -5.30
CA VAL A 184 9.07 14.53 -6.32
C VAL A 184 9.58 13.27 -7.00
N TRP A 185 9.87 13.38 -8.29
CA TRP A 185 10.57 12.34 -9.02
C TRP A 185 11.96 12.12 -8.38
N ASN A 186 12.26 10.87 -8.04
CA ASN A 186 13.50 10.51 -7.35
C ASN A 186 13.91 9.09 -7.76
N PRO A 187 14.67 8.93 -8.87
CA PRO A 187 15.00 7.62 -9.41
C PRO A 187 15.94 6.85 -8.46
N PRO A 188 15.56 5.64 -8.02
CA PRO A 188 16.41 4.77 -7.23
C PRO A 188 17.45 4.07 -8.11
N ARG A 189 18.52 3.56 -7.48
CA ARG A 189 19.51 2.68 -8.14
C ARG A 189 19.02 1.24 -8.29
N HIS A 190 18.07 0.84 -7.46
CA HIS A 190 17.49 -0.49 -7.44
C HIS A 190 16.05 -0.40 -7.93
N GLN A 191 15.61 -1.43 -8.66
CA GLN A 191 14.24 -1.55 -9.14
C GLN A 191 13.68 -2.90 -8.71
N VAL A 192 12.36 -2.95 -8.57
CA VAL A 192 11.59 -4.16 -8.32
C VAL A 192 10.67 -4.34 -9.53
N ARG A 193 10.45 -5.58 -9.95
CA ARG A 193 9.60 -5.90 -11.12
C ARG A 193 8.10 -5.84 -10.79
N SER A 194 7.69 -4.87 -9.99
CA SER A 194 6.32 -4.65 -9.57
C SER A 194 6.13 -3.19 -9.19
N ALA A 195 4.94 -2.64 -9.45
CA ALA A 195 4.55 -1.37 -8.85
C ALA A 195 4.48 -1.53 -7.32
N TYR A 196 4.75 -0.46 -6.58
CA TYR A 196 4.77 -0.54 -5.13
C TYR A 196 4.47 0.78 -4.44
N MET A 197 4.12 0.68 -3.17
CA MET A 197 4.01 1.81 -2.24
C MET A 197 4.75 1.51 -0.95
N VAL A 198 5.45 2.50 -0.41
CA VAL A 198 6.11 2.45 0.90
C VAL A 198 5.27 3.25 1.88
N LEU A 199 4.60 2.57 2.78
CA LEU A 199 3.63 3.11 3.72
C LEU A 199 4.11 2.93 5.15
N GLU A 200 3.68 3.84 6.02
CA GLU A 200 3.78 3.69 7.46
C GLU A 200 3.08 2.42 7.95
N TYR A 201 3.73 1.70 8.85
CA TYR A 201 3.10 0.61 9.58
C TYR A 201 2.29 1.17 10.76
N LEU A 202 0.99 0.91 10.75
CA LEU A 202 0.12 1.18 11.90
C LEU A 202 0.09 -0.06 12.79
N GLY A 203 0.94 -0.09 13.82
CA GLY A 203 0.98 -1.18 14.78
C GLY A 203 -0.08 -1.06 15.88
N HIS A 204 -0.10 -2.05 16.79
CA HIS A 204 -1.01 -2.11 17.92
C HIS A 204 -0.89 -0.91 18.87
N GLU A 205 0.27 -0.26 18.90
CA GLU A 205 0.51 0.99 19.63
C GLU A 205 -0.30 2.17 19.08
N THR A 206 -0.65 2.14 17.80
CA THR A 206 -1.46 3.19 17.15
C THR A 206 -2.95 2.91 17.29
N GLY A 207 -3.35 1.64 17.19
CA GLY A 207 -4.74 1.22 17.32
C GLY A 207 -4.94 -0.24 16.96
N GLN A 208 -6.18 -0.70 17.11
CA GLN A 208 -6.60 -2.05 16.73
C GLN A 208 -7.70 -1.98 15.66
N PRO A 209 -7.78 -2.97 14.76
CA PRO A 209 -8.90 -3.09 13.82
C PRO A 209 -10.24 -3.07 14.56
N LEU A 210 -11.21 -2.34 13.99
CA LEU A 210 -12.56 -2.29 14.57
C LEU A 210 -13.20 -3.68 14.62
N SER A 211 -12.91 -4.54 13.64
CA SER A 211 -13.41 -5.93 13.57
C SER A 211 -13.18 -6.72 14.85
N ASP A 212 -12.04 -6.50 15.50
CA ASP A 212 -11.59 -7.30 16.64
C ASP A 212 -12.36 -6.94 17.91
N THR A 213 -12.94 -5.74 17.95
CA THR A 213 -13.61 -5.17 19.12
C THR A 213 -15.10 -4.89 18.89
N PHE A 214 -15.56 -5.01 17.64
CA PHE A 214 -16.89 -4.59 17.22
C PHE A 214 -18.00 -5.35 17.96
N ASP A 215 -17.95 -6.69 17.96
CA ASP A 215 -19.01 -7.51 18.57
C ASP A 215 -19.07 -7.35 20.09
N THR A 216 -17.96 -7.02 20.74
CA THR A 216 -17.90 -6.78 22.18
C THR A 216 -18.55 -5.46 22.58
N TYR A 217 -18.36 -4.40 21.78
CA TYR A 217 -18.76 -3.04 22.17
C TYR A 217 -19.94 -2.47 21.37
N ARG A 218 -20.46 -3.17 20.36
CA ARG A 218 -21.57 -2.70 19.50
C ARG A 218 -22.82 -2.27 20.26
N GLU A 219 -23.17 -2.98 21.33
CA GLU A 219 -24.35 -2.68 22.16
C GLU A 219 -24.08 -1.58 23.20
N ASN A 220 -22.82 -1.17 23.39
CA ASN A 220 -22.49 -0.11 24.33
C ASN A 220 -22.75 1.28 23.71
N GLY A 221 -23.74 1.98 24.25
CA GLY A 221 -24.21 3.27 23.74
C GLY A 221 -23.10 4.34 23.63
N THR A 222 -22.17 4.39 24.58
CA THR A 222 -21.10 5.41 24.58
C THR A 222 -20.08 5.18 23.46
N GLN A 223 -19.64 3.94 23.28
CA GLN A 223 -18.67 3.54 22.25
C GLN A 223 -19.28 3.72 20.87
N ARG A 224 -20.53 3.28 20.71
CA ARG A 224 -21.29 3.46 19.47
C ARG A 224 -21.42 4.93 19.09
N GLN A 225 -21.75 5.81 20.04
CA GLN A 225 -21.83 7.25 19.81
C GLN A 225 -20.47 7.84 19.38
N ARG A 226 -19.37 7.42 20.02
CA ARG A 226 -18.01 7.85 19.65
C ARG A 226 -17.63 7.39 18.24
N LEU A 227 -17.95 6.15 17.88
CA LEU A 227 -17.71 5.60 16.55
C LEU A 227 -18.46 6.39 15.48
N PHE A 228 -19.78 6.58 15.65
CA PHE A 228 -20.57 7.36 14.69
C PHE A 228 -20.08 8.80 14.57
N ARG A 229 -19.77 9.47 15.70
CA ARG A 229 -19.20 10.82 15.67
C ARG A 229 -17.86 10.87 14.93
N GLY A 230 -17.02 9.85 15.10
CA GLY A 230 -15.74 9.72 14.39
C GLY A 230 -15.92 9.58 12.88
N ILE A 231 -16.77 8.64 12.46
CA ILE A 231 -17.08 8.41 11.04
C ILE A 231 -17.72 9.65 10.41
N SER A 232 -18.69 10.29 11.07
CA SER A 232 -19.32 11.51 10.57
C SER A 232 -18.30 12.64 10.37
N ARG A 233 -17.33 12.80 11.28
CA ARG A 233 -16.25 13.79 11.11
C ARG A 233 -15.40 13.48 9.89
N ILE A 234 -14.97 12.23 9.71
CA ILE A 234 -14.18 11.79 8.55
C ILE A 234 -14.96 12.05 7.25
N LEU A 235 -16.24 11.68 7.19
CA LEU A 235 -17.08 11.89 6.01
C LEU A 235 -17.25 13.38 5.67
N LEU A 236 -17.53 14.21 6.68
CA LEU A 236 -17.66 15.66 6.49
C LEU A 236 -16.34 16.31 6.05
N SER A 237 -15.21 15.82 6.54
CA SER A 237 -13.88 16.26 6.12
C SER A 237 -13.60 15.91 4.66
N LEU A 238 -13.89 14.67 4.24
CA LEU A 238 -13.73 14.25 2.85
C LEU A 238 -14.68 14.99 1.90
N ALA A 239 -15.90 15.28 2.33
CA ALA A 239 -16.91 15.97 1.51
C ALA A 239 -16.75 17.50 1.49
N ARG A 240 -15.82 18.08 2.28
CA ARG A 240 -15.66 19.54 2.37
C ARG A 240 -15.17 20.17 1.06
N ILE A 241 -14.39 19.42 0.28
CA ILE A 241 -13.81 19.91 -0.96
C ILE A 241 -14.57 19.27 -2.12
N PRO A 242 -15.24 20.09 -2.95
CA PRO A 242 -16.09 19.61 -4.05
C PRO A 242 -15.29 19.00 -5.20
#